data_AF-A0A9P1MGX9-F1
#
_entry.id   AF-A0A9P1MGX9-F1
#
_cell.length_a   1.000
_cell.length_b   1.000
_cell.length_c   1.000
_cell.angle_alpha   90.00
_cell.angle_beta   90.00
_cell.angle_gamma   90.00
#
_symmetry.space_group_name_H-M   'P 1'
#
loop_
_entity.id
_entity.type
_entity.pdbx_description
1 polymer ?
#
loop_
_entity_poly.entity_id
_entity_poly.type
_entity_poly.pdbx_seq_one_letter_code
_entity_poly.pdbx_strand_id
1 'polypeptide(L)'
;MLKYCIFILFITFHICQSISCTSNEYCPNGWSILRRDDQSAHTCDPLNGNTKCPKPYRCVHSKCGLSFCCADAESLRRWKRAKEIEDEMLENADDEL
;
A
#
# COMPACT_ATOMS: atom_id res chain seq x y z
N MET A 1 5.39 -41.78 25.08
CA MET A 1 4.40 -40.89 24.44
C MET A 1 4.76 -39.40 24.55
N LEU A 2 5.29 -38.92 25.70
CA LEU A 2 5.71 -37.52 25.89
C LEU A 2 6.79 -36.99 24.92
N LYS A 3 7.61 -37.89 24.36
CA LYS A 3 8.72 -37.57 23.43
C LYS A 3 8.23 -37.16 22.03
N TYR A 4 7.05 -37.62 21.61
CA TYR A 4 6.45 -37.29 20.31
C TYR A 4 5.75 -35.93 20.32
N CYS A 5 5.18 -35.50 21.46
CA CYS A 5 4.54 -34.19 21.59
C CYS A 5 5.54 -33.03 21.48
N ILE A 6 6.77 -33.21 21.98
CA ILE A 6 7.84 -32.20 21.87
C ILE A 6 8.28 -32.03 20.42
N PHE A 7 8.35 -33.12 19.65
CA PHE A 7 8.74 -33.06 18.23
C PHE A 7 7.70 -32.33 17.36
N ILE A 8 6.40 -32.48 17.66
CA ILE A 8 5.33 -31.80 16.92
C ILE A 8 5.34 -30.28 17.20
N LEU A 9 5.62 -29.86 18.43
CA LEU A 9 5.72 -28.44 18.80
C LEU A 9 6.88 -27.71 18.10
N PHE A 10 8.02 -28.39 17.89
CA PHE A 10 9.16 -27.81 17.18
C PHE A 10 8.90 -27.62 15.67
N ILE A 11 8.12 -28.51 15.04
CA ILE A 11 7.79 -28.40 13.62
C ILE A 11 6.82 -27.25 13.35
N THR A 12 5.86 -27.00 14.25
CA THR A 12 4.92 -25.87 14.12
C THR A 12 5.60 -24.51 14.32
N PHE A 13 6.71 -24.45 15.06
CA PHE A 13 7.41 -23.19 15.31
C PHE A 13 8.16 -22.67 14.06
N HIS A 14 8.51 -23.57 13.13
CA HIS A 14 9.27 -23.22 11.92
C HIS A 14 8.44 -22.68 10.74
N ILE A 15 7.11 -22.79 10.79
CA ILE A 15 6.22 -22.39 9.67
C ILE A 15 5.74 -20.94 9.82
N CYS A 16 6.01 -20.28 10.94
CA CYS A 16 5.76 -18.85 11.11
C CYS A 16 6.94 -17.99 10.63
N GLN A 17 7.50 -18.29 9.45
CA GLN A 17 8.17 -17.24 8.70
C GLN A 17 7.10 -16.28 8.21
N SER A 18 6.75 -15.32 9.08
CA SER A 18 6.13 -14.08 8.67
C SER A 18 6.91 -13.57 7.46
N ILE A 19 6.29 -13.58 6.28
CA ILE A 19 6.82 -12.95 5.08
C ILE A 19 6.96 -11.47 5.44
N SER A 20 8.11 -11.10 5.97
CA SER A 20 8.45 -9.74 6.33
C SER A 20 8.87 -9.06 5.05
N CYS A 21 7.92 -8.65 4.20
CA CYS A 21 8.28 -7.78 3.09
C CYS A 21 8.76 -6.46 3.69
N THR A 22 10.01 -6.14 3.39
CA THR A 22 10.58 -4.84 3.69
C THR A 22 9.85 -3.77 2.89
N SER A 23 9.83 -2.53 3.37
CA SER A 23 9.06 -1.47 2.73
C SER A 23 9.46 -1.18 1.27
N ASN A 24 10.63 -1.64 0.83
CA ASN A 24 11.11 -1.53 -0.55
C ASN A 24 10.52 -2.59 -1.49
N GLU A 25 9.80 -3.58 -0.96
CA GLU A 25 9.25 -4.70 -1.75
C GLU A 25 7.76 -4.52 -2.07
N TYR A 26 7.12 -3.49 -1.53
CA TYR A 26 5.70 -3.24 -1.74
C TYR A 26 5.40 -2.72 -3.14
N CYS A 27 6.20 -1.77 -3.65
CA CYS A 27 5.99 -1.12 -4.94
C CYS A 27 7.21 -1.30 -5.86
N PRO A 28 7.02 -1.22 -7.18
CA PRO A 28 8.12 -1.22 -8.14
C PRO A 28 9.12 -0.07 -7.90
N ASN A 29 10.32 -0.20 -8.45
CA ASN A 29 11.32 0.86 -8.35
C ASN A 29 10.79 2.15 -9.01
N GLY A 30 11.02 3.30 -8.34
CA GLY A 30 10.48 4.60 -8.76
C GLY A 30 9.03 4.86 -8.37
N TRP A 31 8.38 3.94 -7.66
CA TRP A 31 7.00 4.09 -7.20
C TRP A 31 6.94 4.33 -5.70
N SER A 32 5.92 5.07 -5.27
CA SER A 32 5.63 5.37 -3.87
C SER A 32 4.38 4.62 -3.42
N ILE A 33 4.45 4.05 -2.21
CA ILE A 33 3.31 3.41 -1.57
C ILE A 33 2.38 4.45 -0.93
N LEU A 34 1.08 4.23 -1.01
CA LEU A 34 0.10 4.94 -0.21
C LEU A 34 0.15 4.43 1.22
N ARG A 35 0.44 5.32 2.16
CA ARG A 35 0.32 5.04 3.59
C ARG A 35 -0.98 5.58 4.14
N ARG A 36 -1.52 4.90 5.15
CA ARG A 36 -2.61 5.38 5.99
C ARG A 36 -2.07 6.31 7.07
N ASP A 37 -2.97 6.92 7.84
CA ASP A 37 -2.61 7.87 8.90
C ASP A 37 -1.79 7.22 10.03
N ASP A 38 -1.99 5.92 10.26
CA ASP A 38 -1.20 5.08 11.16
C ASP A 38 0.17 4.66 10.57
N GLN A 39 0.54 5.23 9.41
CA GLN A 39 1.72 4.90 8.61
C GLN A 39 1.73 3.48 8.03
N SER A 40 0.67 2.70 8.21
CA SER A 40 0.56 1.37 7.62
C SER A 40 0.40 1.45 6.10
N ALA A 41 0.84 0.40 5.41
CA ALA A 41 0.73 0.27 3.97
C ALA A 41 -0.74 0.07 3.58
N HIS A 42 -1.26 0.88 2.64
CA HIS A 42 -2.61 0.71 2.14
C HIS A 42 -2.67 -0.50 1.19
N THR A 43 -3.33 -1.57 1.63
CA THR A 43 -3.56 -2.79 0.85
C THR A 43 -4.81 -2.68 -0.01
N CYS A 44 -4.80 -3.31 -1.17
CA CYS A 44 -5.94 -3.40 -2.08
C CYS A 44 -6.15 -4.86 -2.50
N ASP A 45 -7.34 -5.19 -2.99
CA ASP A 45 -7.63 -6.50 -3.56
C ASP A 45 -7.94 -6.33 -5.05
N PRO A 46 -7.12 -6.86 -5.97
CA PRO A 46 -7.35 -6.73 -7.41
C PRO A 46 -8.56 -7.54 -7.89
N LEU A 47 -9.00 -8.56 -7.14
CA LEU A 47 -10.16 -9.39 -7.48
C LEU A 47 -11.45 -8.85 -6.85
N ASN A 48 -11.32 -8.08 -5.76
CA ASN A 48 -12.45 -7.54 -5.03
C ASN A 48 -12.51 -6.01 -5.19
N GLY A 49 -13.37 -5.54 -6.10
CA GLY A 49 -13.49 -4.14 -6.49
C GLY A 49 -13.97 -3.17 -5.40
N ASN A 50 -14.16 -3.63 -4.16
CA ASN A 50 -14.53 -2.81 -3.01
C ASN A 50 -13.37 -1.95 -2.47
N THR A 51 -12.12 -2.39 -2.60
CA THR A 51 -10.97 -1.64 -2.05
C THR A 51 -10.23 -0.92 -3.17
N LYS A 52 -10.86 0.12 -3.72
CA LYS A 52 -10.27 0.92 -4.79
C LYS A 52 -9.20 1.85 -4.23
N CYS A 53 -7.99 1.79 -4.80
CA CYS A 53 -6.96 2.77 -4.50
C CYS A 53 -7.42 4.17 -4.92
N PRO A 54 -7.23 5.20 -4.07
CA PRO A 54 -7.54 6.57 -4.45
C PRO A 54 -6.60 7.03 -5.57
N LYS A 55 -7.08 7.89 -6.47
CA LYS A 55 -6.21 8.50 -7.48
C LYS A 55 -5.12 9.33 -6.79
N PRO A 56 -3.87 9.32 -7.29
CA PRO A 56 -3.38 8.70 -8.54
C PRO A 56 -2.82 7.27 -8.34
N TYR A 57 -3.10 6.63 -7.22
CA TYR A 57 -2.59 5.31 -6.88
C TYR A 57 -3.33 4.21 -7.64
N ARG A 58 -2.62 3.11 -7.91
CA ARG A 58 -3.10 1.91 -8.57
C ARG A 58 -2.80 0.70 -7.70
N CYS A 59 -3.66 -0.31 -7.79
CA CYS A 59 -3.43 -1.57 -7.09
C CYS A 59 -2.32 -2.35 -7.80
N VAL A 60 -1.23 -2.63 -7.09
CA VAL A 60 -0.07 -3.36 -7.60
C VAL A 60 0.17 -4.58 -6.73
N HIS A 61 0.29 -5.74 -7.37
CA HIS A 61 0.63 -6.97 -6.68
C HIS A 61 2.14 -7.01 -6.39
N SER A 62 2.50 -7.12 -5.11
CA SER A 62 3.89 -7.19 -4.68
C SER A 62 4.44 -8.60 -4.81
N LYS A 63 5.77 -8.72 -4.76
CA LYS A 63 6.47 -10.01 -4.76
C LYS A 63 6.19 -10.85 -3.52
N CYS A 64 5.65 -10.24 -2.47
CA CYS A 64 5.39 -10.92 -1.21
C CYS A 64 3.95 -11.44 -1.08
N GLY A 65 3.19 -11.49 -2.17
CA GLY A 65 1.87 -12.12 -2.22
C GLY A 65 0.72 -11.22 -1.73
N LEU A 66 1.01 -9.97 -1.35
CA LEU A 66 0.02 -8.96 -1.02
C LEU A 66 -0.04 -7.88 -2.11
N SER A 67 -1.19 -7.22 -2.23
CA SER A 67 -1.37 -6.12 -3.18
C SER A 67 -1.49 -4.80 -2.44
N PHE A 68 -0.80 -3.76 -2.94
CA PHE A 68 -0.71 -2.45 -2.33
C PHE A 68 -1.08 -1.33 -3.30
N CYS A 69 -1.54 -0.21 -2.76
CA CYS A 69 -1.79 0.99 -3.54
C CYS A 69 -0.48 1.74 -3.79
N CYS A 70 -0.01 1.72 -5.04
CA CYS A 70 1.24 2.34 -5.46
C CYS A 70 1.00 3.39 -6.56
N ALA A 71 1.79 4.46 -6.56
CA ALA A 71 1.80 5.46 -7.63
C ALA A 71 3.22 5.67 -8.13
N ASP A 72 3.38 5.86 -9.44
CA ASP A 72 4.64 6.32 -10.02
C ASP A 72 5.01 7.69 -9.41
N ALA A 73 6.26 7.87 -8.99
CA ALA A 73 6.65 9.06 -8.24
C ALA A 73 6.51 10.36 -9.06
N GLU A 74 6.80 10.31 -10.37
CA GLU A 74 6.63 11.48 -11.24
C GLU A 74 5.14 11.81 -11.40
N SER A 75 4.33 10.78 -11.68
CA SER A 75 2.88 10.90 -11.83
C SER A 75 2.22 11.43 -10.55
N LEU A 76 2.66 10.94 -9.39
CA LEU A 76 2.19 11.40 -8.08
C LEU A 76 2.53 12.87 -7.86
N ARG A 77 3.76 13.30 -8.19
CA ARG A 77 4.18 14.70 -8.07
C ARG A 77 3.38 15.61 -9.00
N ARG A 78 3.15 15.18 -10.25
CA ARG A 78 2.35 15.94 -11.21
C ARG A 78 0.90 16.07 -10.76
N TRP A 79 0.33 14.99 -10.23
CA TRP A 79 -1.04 14.99 -9.73
C TRP A 79 -1.22 15.89 -8.51
N LYS A 80 -0.28 15.85 -7.55
CA LYS A 80 -0.29 16.75 -6.38
C LYS A 80 -0.27 18.21 -6.79
N ARG A 81 0.63 18.57 -7.71
CA ARG A 81 0.72 19.93 -8.24
C ARG A 81 -0.55 20.36 -8.97
N ALA A 82 -1.15 19.47 -9.77
CA ALA A 82 -2.40 19.78 -10.45
C ALA A 82 -3.55 20.02 -9.45
N LYS A 83 -3.60 19.23 -8.38
CA LYS A 83 -4.59 19.39 -7.32
C LYS A 83 -4.41 20.69 -6.54
N GLU A 84 -3.18 21.05 -6.19
CA GLU A 84 -2.89 22.33 -5.51
C GLU A 84 -3.40 23.53 -6.34
N ILE A 85 -3.19 23.51 -7.66
CA ILE A 85 -3.68 24.57 -8.56
C ILE A 85 -5.23 24.59 -8.62
N GLU A 86 -5.87 23.43 -8.65
CA GLU A 86 -7.35 23.33 -8.66
C GLU A 86 -7.95 23.87 -7.36
N ASP A 87 -7.36 23.50 -6.22
CA ASP A 87 -7.79 23.97 -4.90
C ASP A 87 -7.62 25.51 -4.79
N GLU A 88 -6.48 26.07 -5.23
CA GLU A 88 -6.25 27.53 -5.28
C GLU A 88 -7.27 28.26 -6.17
N MET A 89 -7.67 27.68 -7.31
CA MET A 89 -8.67 28.29 -8.19
C MET A 89 -10.08 28.31 -7.56
N LEU A 90 -10.44 27.26 -6.82
CA LEU A 90 -11.73 27.18 -6.14
C LEU A 90 -11.80 28.17 -4.98
N GLU A 91 -10.75 28.28 -4.17
CA GLU A 91 -10.69 29.25 -3.06
C GLU A 91 -10.86 30.70 -3.55
N ASN A 92 -10.20 31.06 -4.66
CA ASN A 92 -10.36 32.40 -5.24
C ASN A 92 -11.75 32.63 -5.85
N ALA A 93 -12.42 31.58 -6.34
CA ALA A 93 -13.76 31.70 -6.92
C ALA A 93 -14.85 31.87 -5.86
N ASP A 94 -14.67 31.27 -4.68
CA ASP A 94 -15.61 31.38 -3.56
C ASP A 94 -15.50 32.74 -2.84
N ASP A 95 -14.32 33.37 -2.81
CA ASP A 95 -14.09 34.70 -2.21
C ASP A 95 -14.63 35.88 -3.06
N GLU A 96 -14.90 35.66 -4.36
CA GLU A 96 -15.45 36.69 -5.27
C GLU A 96 -17.01 36.73 -5.32
N LEU A 97 -17.71 35.95 -4.49
CA LEU A 97 -19.19 35.90 -4.40
C LEU A 97 -19.76 36.68 -3.20
#